data_AF-A0AAE4NTN2-F1
#
_entry.id   AF-A0AAE4NTN2-F1
#
_cell.length_a   1.000
_cell.length_b   1.000
_cell.length_c   1.000
_cell.angle_alpha   90.00
_cell.angle_beta   90.00
_cell.angle_gamma   90.00
#
_symmetry.space_group_name_H-M   'P 1'
#
loop_
_entity.id
_entity.type
_entity.pdbx_description
1 polymer ?
#
loop_
_entity_poly.entity_id
_entity_poly.type
_entity_poly.pdbx_seq_one_letter_code
_entity_poly.pdbx_strand_id
1 'polypeptide(L)'
;MKINLPWINTNIDLCYPPENVKDLATESFKKYTEGTAKDYQFIDKLSYLDNLRKYIHGEVDSEDAVKKIIGDCVVHELEEYDRVPDTSEILSIEFMSQCFNEGFMPFKKNFSGSSRLDYTAKKTLLEIIKAVINYEELQEDDK
;
A
#
# COMPACT_ATOMS: atom_id res chain seq x y z
N MET A 1 -9.54 6.54 -4.48
CA MET A 1 -9.18 5.52 -3.46
C MET A 1 -8.72 6.26 -2.23
N LYS A 2 -9.23 5.88 -1.06
CA LYS A 2 -8.88 6.56 0.19
C LYS A 2 -7.84 5.76 0.96
N ILE A 3 -6.82 6.45 1.45
CA ILE A 3 -5.85 5.90 2.38
C ILE A 3 -5.99 6.62 3.71
N ASN A 4 -5.78 5.91 4.80
CA ASN A 4 -5.65 6.53 6.11
C ASN A 4 -4.17 6.82 6.37
N LEU A 5 -3.86 8.04 6.81
CA LEU A 5 -2.61 8.35 7.50
C LEU A 5 -2.85 8.16 9.00
N PRO A 6 -2.55 6.98 9.57
CA PRO A 6 -3.07 6.58 10.88
C PRO A 6 -2.53 7.45 12.01
N TRP A 7 -1.33 7.99 11.88
CA TRP A 7 -0.69 8.80 12.93
C TRP A 7 -1.25 10.22 13.04
N ILE A 8 -2.05 10.66 12.06
CA ILE A 8 -2.82 11.93 12.12
C ILE A 8 -4.33 11.69 11.94
N ASN A 9 -4.78 10.44 11.94
CA ASN A 9 -6.17 10.02 11.69
C ASN A 9 -6.84 10.77 10.51
N THR A 10 -6.10 10.94 9.42
CA THR A 10 -6.57 11.71 8.27
C THR A 10 -6.72 10.81 7.06
N ASN A 11 -7.92 10.81 6.48
CA ASN A 11 -8.20 10.11 5.24
C ASN A 11 -7.89 10.99 4.03
N ILE A 12 -7.03 10.50 3.15
CA ILE A 12 -6.65 11.17 1.91
C ILE A 12 -7.24 10.39 0.74
N ASP A 13 -8.02 11.06 -0.11
CA ASP A 13 -8.38 10.49 -1.41
C ASP A 13 -7.23 10.69 -2.39
N LEU A 14 -6.55 9.60 -2.76
CA LEU A 14 -5.46 9.63 -3.71
C LEU A 14 -5.92 10.09 -5.10
N CYS A 15 -7.18 9.87 -5.47
CA CYS A 15 -7.70 10.30 -6.76
C CYS A 15 -8.05 11.79 -6.80
N TYR A 16 -8.24 12.41 -5.63
CA TYR A 16 -8.60 13.81 -5.44
C TYR A 16 -7.84 14.38 -4.23
N PRO A 17 -6.50 14.49 -4.33
CA PRO A 17 -5.66 14.81 -3.19
C PRO A 17 -5.87 16.25 -2.71
N PRO A 18 -5.75 16.51 -1.40
CA PRO A 18 -5.70 17.86 -0.89
C PRO A 18 -4.39 18.54 -1.29
N GLU A 19 -4.38 19.87 -1.40
CA GLU A 19 -3.20 20.64 -1.82
C GLU A 19 -2.00 20.47 -0.86
N ASN A 20 -2.28 20.29 0.43
CA ASN A 20 -1.28 20.14 1.49
C ASN A 20 -0.86 18.67 1.75
N VAL A 21 -1.03 17.77 0.77
CA VAL A 21 -0.73 16.33 0.93
C VAL A 21 0.69 16.04 1.45
N LYS A 22 1.68 16.86 1.06
CA LYS A 22 3.08 16.72 1.50
C LYS A 22 3.25 17.05 2.98
N ASP A 23 2.57 18.09 3.43
CA ASP A 23 2.64 18.53 4.83
C ASP A 23 1.97 17.49 5.73
N LEU A 24 0.81 16.97 5.31
CA LEU A 24 0.12 15.88 6.00
C LEU A 24 0.98 14.61 6.09
N ALA A 25 1.63 14.22 4.98
CA ALA A 25 2.54 13.09 4.97
C ALA A 25 3.73 13.28 5.92
N THR A 26 4.29 14.49 5.94
CA THR A 26 5.42 14.86 6.80
C THR A 26 5.03 14.85 8.27
N GLU A 27 3.88 15.43 8.63
CA GLU A 27 3.36 15.42 10.00
C GLU A 27 3.07 14.00 10.48
N SER A 28 2.46 13.19 9.63
CA SER A 28 2.18 11.78 9.91
C SER A 28 3.46 10.98 10.14
N PHE A 29 4.50 11.19 9.33
CA PHE A 29 5.81 10.57 9.56
C PHE A 29 6.46 11.04 10.86
N LYS A 30 6.44 12.35 11.15
CA LYS A 30 6.99 12.91 12.39
C LYS A 30 6.34 12.28 13.63
N LYS A 31 5.01 12.11 13.62
CA LYS A 31 4.29 11.44 14.72
C LYS A 31 4.59 9.94 14.80
N TYR A 32 4.83 9.28 13.67
CA TYR A 32 5.24 7.87 13.65
C TYR A 32 6.60 7.66 14.32
N THR A 33 7.54 8.58 14.13
CA THR A 33 8.91 8.50 14.66
C THR A 33 9.10 9.22 16.00
N GLU A 34 8.02 9.66 16.64
CA GLU A 34 8.11 10.38 17.91
C GLU A 34 8.75 9.50 19.00
N GLY A 35 9.88 9.94 19.53
CA GLY A 35 10.65 9.18 20.52
C GLY A 35 11.63 8.16 19.94
N THR A 36 11.73 8.03 18.62
CA THR A 36 12.76 7.20 17.98
C THR A 36 14.07 8.00 17.84
N ALA A 37 15.20 7.36 18.10
CA ALA A 37 16.50 8.00 17.92
C ALA A 37 16.82 8.23 16.44
N LYS A 38 17.48 9.36 16.13
CA LYS A 38 17.81 9.79 14.77
C LYS A 38 18.57 8.75 13.94
N ASP A 39 19.40 7.94 14.57
CA ASP A 39 20.18 6.88 13.91
C ASP A 39 19.29 5.83 13.21
N TYR A 40 18.03 5.70 13.62
CA TYR A 40 17.06 4.78 13.03
C TYR A 40 16.22 5.40 11.90
N GLN A 41 16.42 6.67 11.55
CA GLN A 41 15.54 7.39 10.63
C GLN A 41 15.35 6.68 9.28
N PHE A 42 16.38 6.01 8.73
CA PHE A 42 16.23 5.25 7.49
C PHE A 42 15.36 3.99 7.67
N ILE A 43 15.48 3.32 8.81
CA ILE A 43 14.65 2.17 9.17
C ILE A 43 13.20 2.63 9.33
N ASP A 44 12.99 3.76 10.01
CA ASP A 44 11.67 4.35 10.19
C ASP A 44 11.02 4.74 8.86
N LYS A 45 11.78 5.37 7.96
CA LYS A 45 11.30 5.72 6.61
C LYS A 45 10.80 4.48 5.87
N LEU A 46 11.57 3.40 5.85
CA LEU A 46 11.18 2.16 5.18
C LEU A 46 9.97 1.50 5.86
N SER A 47 9.97 1.41 7.18
CA SER A 47 8.88 0.80 7.95
C SER A 47 7.56 1.58 7.80
N TYR A 48 7.62 2.91 7.82
CA TYR A 48 6.47 3.77 7.55
C TYR A 48 5.88 3.49 6.16
N LEU A 49 6.73 3.38 5.13
CA LEU A 49 6.28 3.09 3.77
C LEU A 49 5.67 1.69 3.66
N ASP A 50 6.25 0.69 4.32
CA ASP A 50 5.65 -0.65 4.38
C ASP A 50 4.27 -0.64 5.04
N ASN A 51 4.08 0.15 6.11
CA ASN A 51 2.77 0.31 6.73
C ASN A 51 1.79 1.05 5.83
N LEU A 52 2.22 2.13 5.17
CA LEU A 52 1.41 2.83 4.17
C LEU A 52 0.95 1.88 3.06
N ARG A 53 1.84 1.00 2.60
CA ARG A 53 1.53 -0.06 1.63
C ARG A 53 0.40 -0.96 2.14
N LYS A 54 0.47 -1.45 3.38
CA LYS A 54 -0.60 -2.28 3.97
C LYS A 54 -1.95 -1.55 4.02
N TYR A 55 -1.97 -0.28 4.40
CA TYR A 55 -3.21 0.51 4.43
C TYR A 55 -3.80 0.76 3.04
N ILE A 56 -2.97 0.91 2.02
CA ILE A 56 -3.41 0.99 0.62
C ILE A 56 -4.16 -0.29 0.24
N HIS A 57 -3.67 -1.46 0.62
CA HIS A 57 -4.36 -2.70 0.28
C HIS A 57 -5.53 -3.04 1.21
N GLY A 58 -5.74 -2.26 2.27
CA GLY A 58 -6.84 -2.46 3.22
C GLY A 58 -6.58 -3.62 4.18
N GLU A 59 -5.37 -3.68 4.77
CA GLU A 59 -4.95 -4.70 5.76
C GLU A 59 -5.50 -6.10 5.44
N VAL A 60 -5.23 -6.57 4.21
CA VAL A 60 -5.63 -7.93 3.83
C VAL A 60 -4.66 -8.89 4.49
N ASP A 61 -5.14 -9.73 5.40
CA ASP A 61 -4.35 -10.85 5.89
C ASP A 61 -3.90 -11.72 4.70
N SER A 62 -2.68 -12.25 4.74
CA SER A 62 -2.16 -13.07 3.64
C SER A 62 -3.05 -14.27 3.33
N GLU A 63 -3.70 -14.85 4.34
CA GLU A 63 -4.65 -15.95 4.20
C GLU A 63 -5.91 -15.48 3.45
N ASP A 64 -6.45 -14.31 3.79
CA ASP A 64 -7.63 -13.74 3.11
C ASP A 64 -7.32 -13.36 1.66
N ALA A 65 -6.11 -12.85 1.40
CA ALA A 65 -5.65 -12.57 0.04
C ALA A 65 -5.60 -13.85 -0.79
N VAL A 66 -5.03 -14.93 -0.25
CA VAL A 66 -4.97 -16.24 -0.93
C VAL A 66 -6.37 -16.82 -1.13
N LYS A 67 -7.24 -16.80 -0.11
CA LYS A 67 -8.64 -17.26 -0.24
C LYS A 67 -9.38 -16.54 -1.35
N LYS A 68 -9.20 -15.22 -1.46
CA LYS A 68 -9.80 -14.43 -2.54
C LYS A 68 -9.28 -14.87 -3.91
N ILE A 69 -7.98 -15.06 -4.07
CA ILE A 69 -7.37 -15.51 -5.34
C ILE A 69 -7.89 -16.89 -5.73
N ILE A 70 -8.02 -17.82 -4.76
CA ILE A 70 -8.64 -19.13 -5.00
C ILE A 70 -10.09 -18.96 -5.47
N GLY A 71 -10.88 -18.14 -4.76
CA GLY A 71 -12.27 -17.88 -5.12
C GLY A 71 -12.43 -17.29 -6.52
N ASP A 72 -11.65 -16.27 -6.86
CA ASP A 72 -11.65 -15.62 -8.16
C ASP A 72 -11.26 -16.62 -9.28
N CYS A 73 -10.29 -17.50 -9.02
CA CYS A 73 -9.91 -18.58 -9.94
C CYS A 73 -11.05 -19.58 -10.17
N VAL A 74 -11.71 -20.06 -9.11
CA VAL A 74 -12.84 -20.99 -9.22
C VAL A 74 -14.01 -20.35 -9.96
N VAL A 75 -14.35 -19.09 -9.67
CA VAL A 75 -15.41 -18.36 -10.37
C VAL A 75 -15.10 -18.25 -11.86
N HIS A 76 -13.88 -17.86 -12.21
CA HIS A 76 -13.47 -17.75 -13.62
C HIS A 76 -13.58 -19.08 -14.37
N GLU A 77 -13.09 -20.17 -13.78
CA GLU A 77 -13.15 -21.50 -14.39
C GLU A 77 -14.58 -22.02 -14.59
N LEU A 78 -15.48 -21.68 -13.65
CA LEU A 78 -16.90 -21.98 -13.79
C LEU A 78 -17.55 -21.13 -14.89
N GLU A 79 -17.27 -19.83 -14.95
CA GLU A 79 -17.90 -18.91 -15.92
C GLU A 79 -17.43 -19.17 -17.36
N GLU A 80 -16.15 -19.44 -17.58
CA GLU A 80 -15.57 -19.58 -18.93
C GLU A 80 -15.55 -21.04 -19.42
N TYR A 81 -15.41 -22.01 -18.52
CA TYR A 81 -15.17 -23.41 -18.88
C TYR A 81 -16.14 -24.41 -18.25
N ASP A 82 -17.13 -23.95 -17.46
CA ASP A 82 -18.13 -24.78 -16.76
C ASP A 82 -17.49 -25.93 -15.94
N ARG A 83 -16.35 -25.65 -15.29
CA ARG A 83 -15.60 -26.63 -14.49
C ARG A 83 -15.13 -26.05 -13.17
N VAL A 84 -14.88 -26.96 -12.21
CA VAL A 84 -14.20 -26.62 -10.95
C VAL A 84 -12.74 -27.05 -11.07
N PRO A 85 -11.76 -26.16 -10.81
CA PRO A 85 -10.35 -26.51 -10.87
C PRO A 85 -10.00 -27.54 -9.77
N ASP A 86 -9.09 -28.45 -10.09
CA ASP A 86 -8.62 -29.42 -9.10
C ASP A 86 -7.54 -28.85 -8.18
N THR A 87 -7.20 -29.58 -7.13
CA THR A 87 -6.20 -29.14 -6.14
C THR A 87 -4.80 -28.97 -6.74
N SER A 88 -4.44 -29.74 -7.78
CA SER A 88 -3.13 -29.63 -8.42
C SER A 88 -2.99 -28.34 -9.23
N GLU A 89 -4.09 -27.87 -9.82
CA GLU A 89 -4.16 -26.57 -10.51
C GLU A 89 -4.03 -25.41 -9.52
N ILE A 90 -4.73 -25.49 -8.38
CA ILE A 90 -4.64 -24.50 -7.30
C ILE A 90 -3.26 -24.51 -6.62
N LEU A 91 -2.56 -25.64 -6.57
CA LEU A 91 -1.22 -25.73 -5.99
C LEU A 91 -0.10 -25.67 -7.04
N SER A 92 -0.42 -25.24 -8.26
CA SER A 92 0.55 -25.10 -9.35
C SER A 92 1.56 -23.98 -9.08
N ILE A 93 2.73 -24.06 -9.73
CA ILE A 93 3.76 -23.01 -9.64
C ILE A 93 3.23 -21.67 -10.17
N GLU A 94 2.39 -21.69 -11.21
CA GLU A 94 1.75 -20.50 -11.75
C GLU A 94 0.84 -19.85 -10.72
N PHE A 95 -0.02 -20.64 -10.07
CA PHE A 95 -0.87 -20.13 -8.99
C PHE A 95 -0.04 -19.58 -7.82
N MET A 96 0.98 -20.31 -7.35
CA MET A 96 1.84 -19.84 -6.27
C MET A 96 2.57 -18.54 -6.63
N SER A 97 3.04 -18.40 -7.88
CA SER A 97 3.65 -17.17 -8.39
C SER A 97 2.65 -16.01 -8.40
N GLN A 98 1.41 -16.27 -8.81
CA GLN A 98 0.34 -15.28 -8.74
C GLN A 98 0.03 -14.88 -7.30
N CYS A 99 -0.12 -15.84 -6.37
CA CYS A 99 -0.30 -15.55 -4.95
C CYS A 99 0.82 -14.72 -4.37
N PHE A 100 2.07 -15.03 -4.73
CA PHE A 100 3.22 -14.23 -4.32
C PHE A 100 3.12 -12.81 -4.87
N ASN A 101 2.86 -12.63 -6.16
CA ASN A 101 2.79 -11.30 -6.79
C ASN A 101 1.62 -10.45 -6.28
N GLU A 102 0.45 -11.06 -6.08
CA GLU A 102 -0.73 -10.37 -5.54
C GLU A 102 -0.57 -10.10 -4.04
N GLY A 103 0.02 -11.05 -3.30
CA GLY A 103 0.39 -10.91 -1.88
C GLY A 103 1.57 -9.98 -1.63
N PHE A 104 2.39 -9.70 -2.65
CA PHE A 104 3.50 -8.73 -2.61
C PHE A 104 2.99 -7.28 -2.42
N MET A 105 1.68 -7.06 -2.54
CA MET A 105 1.00 -5.80 -2.21
C MET A 105 1.69 -4.55 -2.80
N PRO A 106 2.02 -4.49 -4.09
CA PRO A 106 2.84 -3.41 -4.63
C PRO A 106 2.11 -2.06 -4.61
N PHE A 107 2.87 -0.96 -4.49
CA PHE A 107 2.34 0.41 -4.64
C PHE A 107 1.75 0.70 -6.03
N LYS A 108 2.10 -0.10 -7.05
CA LYS A 108 1.72 0.10 -8.46
C LYS A 108 0.28 -0.38 -8.79
N LYS A 109 -0.45 -0.95 -7.83
CA LYS A 109 -1.79 -1.51 -8.07
C LYS A 109 -2.76 -0.49 -8.69
N ASN A 110 -3.73 -0.97 -9.45
CA ASN A 110 -4.81 -0.16 -10.01
C ASN A 110 -5.91 0.01 -8.96
N PHE A 111 -6.42 1.23 -8.80
CA PHE A 111 -7.20 1.62 -7.62
C PHE A 111 -8.63 2.03 -7.96
N SER A 112 -8.90 2.39 -9.21
CA SER A 112 -10.15 3.06 -9.61
C SER A 112 -10.75 2.51 -10.90
N GLY A 113 -10.08 1.58 -11.59
CA GLY A 113 -10.49 1.11 -12.92
C GLY A 113 -10.44 2.17 -14.03
N SER A 114 -10.07 3.42 -13.70
CA SER A 114 -9.90 4.53 -14.63
C SER A 114 -8.41 4.88 -14.73
N SER A 115 -7.86 4.84 -15.95
CA SER A 115 -6.44 5.15 -16.20
C SER A 115 -6.05 6.55 -15.69
N ARG A 116 -6.94 7.54 -15.82
CA ARG A 116 -6.71 8.90 -15.35
C ARG A 116 -6.70 8.99 -13.83
N LEU A 117 -7.68 8.41 -13.15
CA LEU A 117 -7.76 8.46 -11.69
C LEU A 117 -6.64 7.63 -11.04
N ASP A 118 -6.24 6.52 -11.65
CA ASP A 118 -5.08 5.75 -11.24
C ASP A 118 -3.77 6.51 -11.44
N TYR A 119 -3.63 7.29 -12.52
CA TYR A 119 -2.46 8.15 -12.71
C TYR A 119 -2.36 9.21 -11.60
N THR A 120 -3.46 9.89 -11.29
CA THR A 120 -3.50 10.87 -10.19
C THR A 120 -3.15 10.20 -8.86
N ALA A 121 -3.76 9.06 -8.56
CA ALA A 121 -3.48 8.34 -7.32
C ALA A 121 -2.01 7.91 -7.17
N LYS A 122 -1.41 7.39 -8.25
CA LYS A 122 0.00 7.01 -8.27
C LYS A 122 0.91 8.24 -8.13
N LYS A 123 0.55 9.37 -8.75
CA LYS A 123 1.27 10.64 -8.58
C LYS A 123 1.23 11.12 -7.13
N THR A 124 0.05 11.15 -6.51
CA THR A 124 -0.12 11.54 -5.10
C THR A 124 0.67 10.63 -4.17
N LEU A 125 0.59 9.31 -4.38
CA LEU A 125 1.35 8.36 -3.58
C LEU A 125 2.86 8.60 -3.67
N LEU A 126 3.36 8.91 -4.87
CA LEU A 126 4.76 9.27 -5.07
C LEU A 126 5.14 10.57 -4.33
N GLU A 127 4.23 11.55 -4.25
CA GLU A 127 4.46 12.77 -3.46
C GLU A 127 4.55 12.49 -1.96
N ILE A 128 3.71 11.60 -1.43
CA ILE A 128 3.77 11.13 -0.04
C ILE A 128 5.12 10.44 0.20
N ILE A 129 5.52 9.50 -0.67
CA ILE A 129 6.81 8.80 -0.56
C ILE A 129 7.97 9.79 -0.56
N LYS A 130 7.96 10.78 -1.47
CA LYS A 130 9.00 11.81 -1.54
C LYS A 130 9.04 12.65 -0.28
N ALA A 131 7.90 13.03 0.29
CA ALA A 131 7.84 13.79 1.54
C ALA A 131 8.50 13.00 2.69
N VAL A 132 8.19 11.70 2.81
CA VAL A 132 8.78 10.82 3.83
C VAL A 132 10.28 10.61 3.61
N ILE A 133 10.70 10.28 2.38
CA ILE A 133 12.11 9.99 2.07
C ILE A 133 13.00 11.22 2.27
N ASN A 134 12.52 12.40 1.87
CA ASN A 134 13.25 13.66 2.00
C ASN A 134 13.06 14.33 3.37
N TYR A 135 12.35 13.70 4.31
CA TYR A 135 12.23 14.23 5.65
C TYR A 135 13.58 14.23 6.35
N GLU A 136 13.96 15.39 6.89
CA GLU A 136 15.11 15.57 7.75
C GLU A 136 14.63 16.24 9.04
N GLU A 137 14.95 15.63 10.18
CA GLU A 137 14.64 16.24 11.47
C GLU A 137 15.60 17.40 11.67
N LEU A 138 15.03 18.61 11.72
CA LEU A 138 15.78 19.83 12.02
C LEU A 138 16.48 19.64 13.36
N GLN A 139 17.80 19.83 13.39
CA GLN A 139 18.52 19.87 14.65
C GLN A 139 18.07 21.15 15.37
N GLU A 140 17.43 21.00 16.53
CA GLU A 140 17.50 22.06 17.52
C GLU A 140 18.96 22.07 17.98
N ASP A 141 19.74 23.04 17.49
CA ASP A 141 21.05 23.31 18.04
C ASP A 141 20.86 23.56 19.54
N ASP A 142 21.34 22.64 20.37
CA ASP A 142 21.39 22.78 21.82
C ASP A 142 22.05 24.13 22.15
N LYS A 143 21.24 25.09 22.57
CA LYS A 143 21.67 26.41 23.05
C LYS A 143 22.10 26.35 24.51
#